data_AF-A0A651FLI9-F1
#
_entry.id   AF-A0A651FLI9-F1
#
_cell.length_a   1.000
_cell.length_b   1.000
_cell.length_c   1.000
_cell.angle_alpha   90.00
_cell.angle_beta   90.00
_cell.angle_gamma   90.00
#
_symmetry.space_group_name_H-M   'P 1'
#
loop_
_entity.id
_entity.type
_entity.pdbx_description
1 polymer ?
#
loop_
_entity_poly.entity_id
_entity_poly.type
_entity_poly.pdbx_seq_one_letter_code
_entity_poly.pdbx_strand_id
1 'polypeptide(L)'
;VSALASGANPELHQKRCDNLDQQVSKLVLGQTTSTDAISGGHAVSKEHREVAGDIERADALLLSSTITEQLAPWLISLNFGPQQDYPVIAIGRPDEIPIKEWVEAIKALAPLGLRVETGQIYDRLQIEEPAKDAETIGGAPAAMSDPLAGLFNRAASFRQGHAPAPFETLRALMSSRRDPDVAEALARRTAEDAAGALGGLTAALRAEFDAASDLDDLKERLTRLELDPRAFAQAMARGIALSDLAGRAALLDELERDDAGEDP
;
A
#
# COMPACT_ATOMS: atom_id res chain seq x y z
N VAL A 1 -73.20 -23.00 37.90
CA VAL A 1 -71.79 -22.54 37.96
C VAL A 1 -70.96 -23.47 37.09
N SER A 2 -70.92 -23.22 35.77
CA SER A 2 -70.11 -24.01 34.83
C SER A 2 -69.66 -23.09 33.70
N ALA A 3 -68.72 -22.21 34.03
CA ALA A 3 -68.07 -21.31 33.08
C ALA A 3 -66.76 -20.81 33.70
N LEU A 4 -65.81 -21.71 33.94
CA LEU A 4 -64.41 -21.40 34.25
C LEU A 4 -63.56 -22.68 34.05
N ALA A 5 -63.69 -23.29 32.88
CA ALA A 5 -62.64 -24.19 32.40
C ALA A 5 -61.50 -23.30 31.87
N SER A 6 -60.67 -22.84 32.81
CA SER A 6 -59.41 -22.15 32.58
C SER A 6 -58.47 -23.05 31.77
N GLY A 7 -58.57 -22.99 30.45
CA GLY A 7 -57.68 -23.69 29.53
C GLY A 7 -56.56 -22.78 29.06
N ALA A 8 -55.52 -22.59 29.87
CA ALA A 8 -54.24 -22.10 29.36
C ALA A 8 -53.76 -23.12 28.31
N ASN A 9 -53.92 -22.80 27.02
CA ASN A 9 -53.39 -23.62 25.94
C ASN A 9 -51.86 -23.44 25.91
N PRO A 10 -51.05 -24.44 26.33
CA PRO A 10 -49.61 -24.29 26.45
C PRO A 10 -48.95 -23.97 25.10
N GLU A 11 -49.50 -24.50 24.00
CA GLU A 11 -49.01 -24.23 22.65
C GLU A 11 -49.23 -22.77 22.23
N LEU A 12 -50.38 -22.20 22.61
CA LEU A 12 -50.67 -20.79 22.32
C LEU A 12 -49.77 -19.87 23.15
N HIS A 13 -49.49 -20.24 24.40
CA HIS A 13 -48.56 -19.52 25.25
C HIS A 13 -47.13 -19.59 24.69
N GLN A 14 -46.68 -20.77 24.26
CA GLN A 14 -45.38 -20.97 23.62
C GLN A 14 -45.25 -20.12 22.35
N LYS A 15 -46.21 -20.20 21.42
CA LYS A 15 -46.20 -19.38 20.19
C LYS A 15 -46.17 -17.88 20.47
N ARG A 16 -46.84 -17.44 21.53
CA ARG A 16 -46.79 -16.03 21.96
C ARG A 16 -45.41 -15.65 22.47
N CYS A 17 -44.78 -16.48 23.29
CA CYS A 17 -43.41 -16.26 23.76
C CYS A 17 -42.42 -16.20 22.58
N ASP A 18 -42.51 -17.15 21.65
CA ASP A 18 -41.63 -17.20 20.47
C ASP A 18 -41.81 -15.95 19.60
N ASN A 19 -43.06 -15.50 19.40
CA ASN A 19 -43.31 -14.27 18.64
C ASN A 19 -42.73 -13.03 19.34
N LEU A 20 -42.88 -12.92 20.66
CA LEU A 20 -42.32 -11.80 21.42
C LEU A 20 -40.79 -11.80 21.36
N ASP A 21 -40.16 -12.96 21.49
CA ASP A 21 -38.70 -13.10 21.37
C ASP A 21 -38.20 -12.69 19.97
N GLN A 22 -38.94 -13.05 18.93
CA GLN A 22 -38.68 -12.60 17.57
C GLN A 22 -38.84 -11.07 17.42
N GLN A 23 -39.88 -10.47 18.01
CA GLN A 23 -40.04 -9.00 17.95
C GLN A 23 -38.90 -8.27 18.68
N VAL A 24 -38.47 -8.78 19.84
CA VAL A 24 -37.32 -8.21 20.59
C VAL A 24 -36.05 -8.32 19.75
N SER A 25 -35.82 -9.46 19.12
CA SER A 25 -34.65 -9.66 18.24
C SER A 25 -34.65 -8.68 17.05
N LYS A 26 -35.81 -8.42 16.44
CA LYS A 26 -35.97 -7.43 15.36
C LYS A 26 -35.73 -6.00 15.84
N LEU A 27 -36.20 -5.67 17.04
CA LEU A 27 -36.00 -4.36 17.66
C LEU A 27 -34.52 -4.07 17.92
N VAL A 28 -33.77 -5.07 18.39
CA VAL A 28 -32.35 -4.91 18.73
C VAL A 28 -31.45 -5.00 17.49
N LEU A 29 -31.66 -5.99 16.62
CA LEU A 29 -30.79 -6.22 15.45
C LEU A 29 -31.17 -5.38 14.24
N GLY A 30 -32.41 -4.86 14.18
CA GLY A 30 -32.93 -4.11 13.04
C GLY A 30 -33.20 -4.96 11.79
N GLN A 31 -33.01 -6.28 11.84
CA GLN A 31 -33.16 -7.19 10.71
C GLN A 31 -34.05 -8.40 11.01
N THR A 32 -34.59 -9.04 9.97
CA THR A 32 -35.47 -10.21 10.07
C THR A 32 -34.80 -11.53 9.70
N THR A 33 -33.70 -11.52 8.95
CA THR A 33 -33.06 -12.73 8.41
C THR A 33 -32.60 -13.72 9.48
N SER A 34 -31.87 -13.24 10.50
CA SER A 34 -31.39 -14.10 11.59
C SER A 34 -32.49 -14.53 12.56
N THR A 35 -33.60 -13.79 12.59
CA THR A 35 -34.65 -13.93 13.60
C THR A 35 -35.78 -14.83 13.15
N ASP A 36 -36.19 -14.72 11.89
CA ASP A 36 -37.29 -15.52 11.35
C ASP A 36 -36.83 -16.88 10.81
N ALA A 37 -35.51 -17.15 10.81
CA ALA A 37 -34.88 -18.37 10.27
C ALA A 37 -35.32 -18.74 8.83
N ILE A 38 -35.94 -17.80 8.12
CA ILE A 38 -36.27 -17.93 6.71
C ILE A 38 -34.98 -17.59 5.98
N SER A 39 -34.28 -18.64 5.54
CA SER A 39 -33.12 -18.57 4.65
C SER A 39 -33.52 -17.92 3.31
N GLY A 40 -33.69 -16.60 3.29
CA GLY A 40 -33.66 -15.81 2.07
C GLY A 40 -32.27 -15.89 1.45
N GLY A 41 -32.19 -16.01 0.13
CA GLY A 41 -30.93 -16.17 -0.61
C GLY A 41 -29.86 -15.14 -0.23
N HIS A 42 -28.60 -15.41 -0.61
CA HIS A 42 -27.42 -14.64 -0.20
C HIS A 42 -27.55 -13.10 -0.35
N ALA A 43 -28.33 -12.61 -1.30
CA ALA A 43 -28.60 -11.18 -1.49
C ALA A 43 -29.42 -10.55 -0.34
N VAL A 44 -30.47 -11.23 0.11
CA VAL A 44 -31.34 -10.77 1.22
C VAL A 44 -30.52 -10.67 2.52
N SER A 45 -29.68 -11.67 2.78
CA SER A 45 -28.80 -11.67 3.97
C SER A 45 -27.77 -10.53 3.99
N LYS A 46 -27.35 -9.99 2.83
CA LYS A 46 -26.41 -8.88 2.75
C LYS A 46 -27.09 -7.54 3.09
N GLU A 47 -28.21 -7.23 2.46
CA GLU A 47 -28.99 -5.99 2.72
C GLU A 47 -29.38 -5.87 4.20
N HIS A 48 -29.77 -6.97 4.83
CA HIS A 48 -30.13 -6.97 6.24
C HIS A 48 -28.95 -6.71 7.20
N ARG A 49 -27.73 -7.10 6.80
CA ARG A 49 -26.53 -6.85 7.59
C ARG A 49 -26.12 -5.37 7.56
N GLU A 50 -26.51 -4.63 6.53
CA GLU A 50 -26.25 -3.19 6.43
C GLU A 50 -26.95 -2.42 7.55
N VAL A 51 -28.19 -2.81 7.91
CA VAL A 51 -28.94 -2.19 9.00
C VAL A 51 -28.26 -2.39 10.36
N ALA A 52 -27.73 -3.59 10.61
CA ALA A 52 -26.95 -3.85 11.82
C ALA A 52 -25.66 -2.99 11.83
N GLY A 53 -25.04 -2.78 10.67
CA GLY A 53 -23.90 -1.87 10.51
C GLY A 53 -24.27 -0.39 10.74
N ASP A 54 -25.47 0.04 10.34
CA ASP A 54 -25.96 1.39 10.61
C ASP A 54 -26.15 1.65 12.11
N ILE A 55 -26.70 0.67 12.84
CA ILE A 55 -26.85 0.74 14.30
C ILE A 55 -25.47 0.76 14.96
N GLU A 56 -24.55 -0.12 14.55
CA GLU A 56 -23.16 -0.15 15.04
C GLU A 56 -22.47 1.22 14.84
N ARG A 57 -22.63 1.83 13.66
CA ARG A 57 -22.07 3.15 13.35
C ARG A 57 -22.69 4.26 14.19
N ALA A 58 -24.01 4.25 14.37
CA ALA A 58 -24.71 5.25 15.17
C ALA A 58 -24.27 5.18 16.65
N ASP A 59 -24.20 3.96 17.22
CA ASP A 59 -23.74 3.74 18.59
C ASP A 59 -22.28 4.17 18.76
N ALA A 60 -21.41 3.83 17.80
CA ALA A 60 -20.02 4.23 17.82
C ALA A 60 -19.85 5.76 17.74
N LEU A 61 -20.68 6.46 16.95
CA LEU A 61 -20.69 7.92 16.88
C LEU A 61 -21.12 8.55 18.22
N LEU A 62 -22.16 8.01 18.86
CA LEU A 62 -22.63 8.48 20.17
C LEU A 62 -21.58 8.29 21.27
N LEU A 63 -20.87 7.15 21.27
CA LEU A 63 -19.77 6.93 22.21
C LEU A 63 -18.60 7.87 21.93
N SER A 64 -18.26 8.06 20.66
CA SER A 64 -17.19 8.96 20.22
C SER A 64 -17.45 10.41 20.67
N SER A 65 -18.67 10.92 20.45
CA SER A 65 -19.04 12.27 20.87
C SER A 65 -19.03 12.40 22.39
N THR A 66 -19.61 11.42 23.10
CA THR A 66 -19.67 11.43 24.57
C THR A 66 -18.28 11.46 25.18
N ILE A 67 -17.36 10.61 24.72
CA ILE A 67 -16.00 10.55 25.24
C ILE A 67 -15.21 11.81 24.86
N THR A 68 -15.37 12.30 23.64
CA THR A 68 -14.69 13.51 23.15
C THR A 68 -15.14 14.75 23.91
N GLU A 69 -16.43 14.90 24.20
CA GLU A 69 -16.97 16.07 24.88
C GLU A 69 -16.83 15.99 26.40
N GLN A 70 -17.03 14.80 26.98
CA GLN A 70 -17.16 14.65 28.44
C GLN A 70 -15.92 14.09 29.13
N LEU A 71 -15.01 13.41 28.43
CA LEU A 71 -13.84 12.79 29.06
C LEU A 71 -12.53 13.44 28.61
N ALA A 72 -12.36 13.65 27.31
CA ALA A 72 -11.11 14.18 26.75
C ALA A 72 -10.71 15.54 27.37
N PRO A 73 -11.63 16.52 27.57
CA PRO A 73 -11.25 17.81 28.11
C PRO A 73 -10.75 17.74 29.55
N TRP A 74 -11.41 16.95 30.39
CA TRP A 74 -11.01 16.78 31.78
C TRP A 74 -9.70 16.04 31.93
N LEU A 75 -9.53 14.94 31.18
CA LEU A 75 -8.30 14.15 31.23
C LEU A 75 -7.09 15.00 30.84
N ILE A 76 -7.20 15.81 29.78
CA ILE A 76 -6.10 16.63 29.30
C ILE A 76 -5.89 17.84 30.20
N SER A 77 -6.96 18.50 30.64
CA SER A 77 -6.83 19.68 31.51
C SER A 77 -6.20 19.35 32.85
N LEU A 78 -6.45 18.16 33.39
CA LEU A 78 -5.85 17.70 34.65
C LEU A 78 -4.36 17.36 34.51
N ASN A 79 -3.91 16.88 33.35
CA ASN A 79 -2.53 16.43 33.14
C ASN A 79 -1.62 17.51 32.53
N PHE A 80 -2.15 18.32 31.61
CA PHE A 80 -1.39 19.27 30.79
C PHE A 80 -1.89 20.71 30.94
N GLY A 81 -2.92 20.95 31.75
CA GLY A 81 -3.59 22.23 31.85
C GLY A 81 -4.58 22.49 30.69
N PRO A 82 -5.42 23.52 30.79
CA PRO A 82 -6.38 23.88 29.75
C PRO A 82 -5.71 24.09 28.38
N GLN A 83 -6.28 23.49 27.35
CA GLN A 83 -5.81 23.62 25.96
C GLN A 83 -6.83 24.43 25.13
N GLN A 84 -6.38 25.03 24.03
CA GLN A 84 -7.29 25.69 23.08
C GLN A 84 -8.10 24.67 22.29
N ASP A 85 -7.44 23.57 21.88
CA ASP A 85 -8.05 22.48 21.12
C ASP A 85 -7.85 21.15 21.86
N TYR A 86 -8.92 20.36 21.91
CA TYR A 86 -8.91 19.02 22.49
C TYR A 86 -9.01 17.97 21.38
N PRO A 87 -8.39 16.79 21.55
CA PRO A 87 -8.42 15.73 20.55
C PRO A 87 -9.81 15.14 20.41
N VAL A 88 -10.15 14.76 19.18
CA VAL A 88 -11.37 14.03 18.86
C VAL A 88 -11.09 12.53 18.90
N ILE A 89 -11.86 11.82 19.71
CA ILE A 89 -11.77 10.36 19.82
C ILE A 89 -12.85 9.76 18.93
N ALA A 90 -12.41 9.13 17.84
CA ALA A 90 -13.29 8.44 16.90
C ALA A 90 -13.22 6.92 17.13
N ILE A 91 -14.34 6.33 17.49
CA ILE A 91 -14.56 4.90 17.63
C ILE A 91 -15.39 4.46 16.43
N GLY A 92 -14.94 3.41 15.75
CA GLY A 92 -15.66 2.86 14.61
C GLY A 92 -14.87 1.77 13.91
N ARG A 93 -15.54 0.99 13.07
CA ARG A 93 -14.87 0.10 12.13
C ARG A 93 -14.23 0.96 11.04
N PRO A 94 -12.97 0.69 10.64
CA PRO A 94 -12.40 1.36 9.48
C PRO A 94 -13.28 1.08 8.28
N ASP A 95 -13.66 2.15 7.57
CA ASP A 95 -14.45 2.02 6.37
C ASP A 95 -13.73 1.12 5.37
N GLU A 96 -14.53 0.33 4.67
CA GLU A 96 -14.09 -0.51 3.58
C GLU A 96 -13.33 0.33 2.55
N ILE A 97 -12.08 -0.06 2.25
CA ILE A 97 -11.19 0.71 1.35
C ILE A 97 -11.95 1.03 0.06
N PRO A 98 -12.04 2.32 -0.33
CA PRO A 98 -12.78 2.70 -1.52
C PRO A 98 -12.18 1.99 -2.72
N ILE A 99 -13.06 1.53 -3.62
CA ILE A 99 -12.69 0.66 -4.75
C ILE A 99 -11.53 1.23 -5.56
N LYS A 100 -11.45 2.56 -5.70
CA LYS A 100 -10.37 3.24 -6.39
C LYS A 100 -8.99 3.01 -5.74
N GLU A 101 -8.88 3.25 -4.43
CA GLU A 101 -7.63 3.04 -3.68
C GLU A 101 -7.22 1.56 -3.68
N TRP A 102 -8.20 0.67 -3.59
CA TRP A 102 -7.97 -0.76 -3.68
C TRP A 102 -7.42 -1.19 -5.06
N VAL A 103 -8.00 -0.68 -6.14
CA VAL A 103 -7.52 -0.94 -7.52
C VAL A 103 -6.13 -0.33 -7.73
N GLU A 104 -5.87 0.86 -7.20
CA GLU A 104 -4.54 1.50 -7.26
C GLU A 104 -3.49 0.71 -6.49
N ALA A 105 -3.82 0.20 -5.29
CA ALA A 105 -2.94 -0.68 -4.52
C ALA A 105 -2.64 -1.98 -5.27
N ILE A 106 -3.64 -2.61 -5.89
CA ILE A 106 -3.42 -3.81 -6.71
C ILE A 106 -2.54 -3.50 -7.93
N LYS A 107 -2.76 -2.37 -8.62
CA LYS A 107 -1.89 -1.97 -9.75
C LYS A 107 -0.44 -1.74 -9.33
N ALA A 108 -0.21 -1.20 -8.13
CA ALA A 108 1.12 -0.98 -7.61
C ALA A 108 1.80 -2.28 -7.14
N LEU A 109 1.05 -3.19 -6.52
CA LEU A 109 1.58 -4.40 -5.88
C LEU A 109 1.60 -5.62 -6.80
N ALA A 110 0.75 -5.69 -7.85
CA ALA A 110 0.73 -6.80 -8.80
C ALA A 110 2.08 -6.97 -9.55
N PRO A 111 2.75 -5.90 -10.02
CA PRO A 111 4.09 -6.01 -10.60
C PRO A 111 5.15 -6.47 -9.58
N LEU A 112 4.92 -6.23 -8.29
CA LEU A 112 5.80 -6.64 -7.19
C LEU A 112 5.54 -8.08 -6.73
N GLY A 113 4.62 -8.80 -7.39
CA GLY A 113 4.34 -10.21 -7.14
C GLY A 113 3.12 -10.49 -6.27
N LEU A 114 2.29 -9.49 -5.97
CA LEU A 114 1.01 -9.72 -5.28
C LEU A 114 0.09 -10.58 -6.16
N ARG A 115 -0.34 -11.72 -5.61
CA ARG A 115 -1.30 -12.62 -6.23
C ARG A 115 -2.66 -12.40 -5.58
N VAL A 116 -3.63 -11.94 -6.36
CA VAL A 116 -5.02 -11.76 -5.94
C VAL A 116 -5.87 -12.74 -6.72
N GLU A 117 -6.81 -13.39 -6.04
CA GLU A 117 -7.77 -14.29 -6.68
C GLU A 117 -8.78 -13.48 -7.51
N THR A 118 -9.09 -13.93 -8.72
CA THR A 118 -10.02 -13.21 -9.61
C THR A 118 -11.42 -13.07 -9.00
N GLY A 119 -11.89 -14.08 -8.27
CA GLY A 119 -13.16 -14.05 -7.56
C GLY A 119 -13.26 -12.91 -6.55
N GLN A 120 -12.17 -12.60 -5.84
CA GLN A 120 -12.13 -11.47 -4.90
C GLN A 120 -12.28 -10.11 -5.60
N ILE A 121 -11.84 -9.99 -6.85
CA ILE A 121 -12.02 -8.77 -7.65
C ILE A 121 -13.48 -8.61 -8.05
N TYR A 122 -14.10 -9.68 -8.54
CA TYR A 122 -15.52 -9.68 -8.91
C TYR A 122 -16.43 -9.41 -7.70
N ASP A 123 -16.18 -10.09 -6.57
CA ASP A 123 -16.91 -9.89 -5.33
C ASP A 123 -16.80 -8.44 -4.81
N ARG A 124 -15.60 -7.86 -4.88
CA ARG A 124 -15.35 -6.49 -4.43
C ARG A 124 -16.00 -5.44 -5.34
N LEU A 125 -16.03 -5.70 -6.65
CA LEU A 125 -16.73 -4.85 -7.62
C LEU A 125 -18.25 -5.09 -7.64
N GLN A 126 -18.74 -6.09 -6.89
CA GLN A 126 -20.13 -6.55 -6.91
C GLN A 126 -20.61 -6.93 -8.34
N ILE A 127 -19.72 -7.54 -9.12
CA ILE A 127 -20.01 -8.04 -10.48
C ILE A 127 -19.93 -9.56 -10.44
N GLU A 128 -20.83 -10.25 -11.13
CA GLU A 128 -20.75 -11.71 -11.26
C GLU A 128 -19.58 -12.12 -12.17
N GLU A 129 -18.90 -13.21 -11.81
CA GLU A 129 -17.84 -13.76 -12.66
C GLU A 129 -18.44 -14.19 -14.01
N PRO A 130 -17.89 -13.72 -15.15
CA PRO A 130 -18.41 -14.10 -16.45
C PRO A 130 -18.23 -15.61 -16.68
N ALA A 131 -19.29 -16.25 -17.18
CA ALA A 131 -19.18 -17.64 -17.65
C ALA A 131 -18.14 -17.73 -18.78
N LYS A 132 -17.51 -18.91 -18.92
CA LYS A 132 -16.43 -19.15 -19.91
C LYS A 132 -16.79 -18.73 -21.35
N ASP A 133 -18.09 -18.76 -21.68
CA ASP A 133 -18.63 -18.48 -23.02
C ASP A 133 -19.50 -17.20 -23.05
N ALA A 134 -19.44 -16.35 -22.02
CA ALA A 134 -20.21 -15.11 -21.98
C ALA A 134 -19.55 -14.02 -22.85
N GLU A 135 -20.36 -13.24 -23.57
CA GLU A 135 -19.88 -12.04 -24.26
C GLU A 135 -19.39 -11.02 -23.23
N THR A 136 -18.08 -10.75 -23.21
CA THR A 136 -17.44 -9.79 -22.28
C THR A 136 -17.02 -8.52 -23.01
N ILE A 137 -17.10 -7.37 -22.32
CA ILE A 137 -16.63 -6.07 -22.83
C ILE A 137 -15.24 -5.81 -22.26
N GLY A 138 -14.23 -5.71 -23.13
CA GLY A 138 -12.82 -5.65 -22.71
C GLY A 138 -12.26 -7.03 -22.34
N GLY A 139 -10.94 -7.17 -22.34
CA GLY A 139 -10.27 -8.47 -22.15
C GLY A 139 -9.27 -8.84 -23.25
N ALA A 140 -9.16 -8.03 -24.30
CA ALA A 140 -7.99 -8.11 -25.16
C ALA A 140 -6.78 -7.64 -24.33
N PRO A 141 -5.76 -8.49 -24.08
CA PRO A 141 -4.52 -8.00 -23.51
C PRO A 141 -4.02 -6.92 -24.46
N ALA A 142 -3.77 -5.73 -23.92
CA ALA A 142 -2.92 -4.78 -24.62
C ALA A 142 -1.60 -5.52 -24.83
N ALA A 143 -1.38 -6.03 -26.04
CA ALA A 143 -0.10 -6.59 -26.40
C ALA A 143 0.91 -5.48 -26.13
N MET A 144 1.71 -5.64 -25.07
CA MET A 144 2.95 -4.91 -24.97
C MET A 144 3.71 -5.28 -26.24
N SER A 145 3.72 -4.37 -27.20
CA SER A 145 4.59 -4.45 -28.34
C SER A 145 6.00 -4.40 -27.77
N ASP A 146 6.61 -5.56 -27.56
CA ASP A 146 8.01 -5.66 -27.18
C ASP A 146 8.82 -5.01 -28.31
N PRO A 147 9.45 -3.85 -28.10
CA PRO A 147 10.21 -3.17 -29.14
C PRO A 147 11.43 -3.99 -29.61
N LEU A 148 11.78 -5.08 -28.91
CA LEU A 148 12.85 -6.01 -29.29
C LEU A 148 12.37 -7.20 -30.15
N ALA A 149 11.06 -7.51 -30.20
CA ALA A 149 10.56 -8.63 -31.03
C ALA A 149 10.78 -8.41 -32.53
N GLY A 150 10.82 -7.15 -32.97
CA GLY A 150 11.17 -6.77 -34.35
C GLY A 150 12.66 -6.95 -34.70
N LEU A 151 13.56 -6.99 -33.71
CA LEU A 151 14.99 -7.22 -33.93
C LEU A 151 15.29 -8.69 -34.23
N PHE A 152 14.63 -9.63 -33.54
CA PHE A 152 14.90 -11.07 -33.69
C PHE A 152 14.39 -11.63 -35.02
N ASN A 153 13.29 -11.11 -35.57
CA ASN A 153 12.80 -11.52 -36.89
C ASN A 153 13.68 -11.03 -38.05
N ARG A 154 14.47 -9.97 -37.85
CA ARG A 154 15.44 -9.49 -38.85
C ARG A 154 16.76 -10.28 -38.79
N ALA A 155 17.09 -10.85 -37.63
CA ALA A 155 18.30 -11.67 -37.43
C ALA A 155 18.18 -13.10 -37.98
N ALA A 156 16.96 -13.62 -38.19
CA ALA A 156 16.74 -14.93 -38.79
C ALA A 156 17.08 -14.98 -40.29
N SER A 157 17.10 -13.84 -40.98
CA SER A 157 17.41 -13.73 -42.41
C SER A 157 18.89 -13.58 -42.73
N PHE A 158 19.77 -13.51 -41.72
CA PHE A 158 21.22 -13.32 -41.89
C PHE A 158 22.06 -14.59 -41.66
N ARG A 159 21.45 -15.78 -41.57
CA ARG A 159 22.19 -17.06 -41.42
C ARG A 159 22.62 -17.67 -42.77
N GLN A 160 23.27 -16.90 -43.62
CA GLN A 160 24.08 -17.45 -44.71
C GLN A 160 25.46 -16.80 -44.71
N GLY A 161 26.41 -17.52 -44.09
CA GLY A 161 27.85 -17.46 -44.35
C GLY A 161 28.60 -16.16 -44.08
N HIS A 162 29.55 -16.22 -43.13
CA HIS A 162 30.91 -15.61 -43.10
C HIS A 162 31.27 -14.98 -41.74
N ALA A 163 32.44 -15.42 -41.22
CA ALA A 163 33.36 -14.86 -40.22
C ALA A 163 32.82 -14.35 -38.85
N PRO A 164 33.56 -14.54 -37.74
CA PRO A 164 33.15 -14.06 -36.42
C PRO A 164 33.03 -12.54 -36.39
N ALA A 165 31.92 -12.07 -35.82
CA ALA A 165 31.50 -10.68 -35.75
C ALA A 165 32.39 -9.83 -34.80
N PRO A 166 32.47 -8.50 -35.02
CA PRO A 166 33.30 -7.55 -34.25
C PRO A 166 32.95 -7.43 -32.75
N PHE A 167 31.93 -8.16 -32.29
CA PHE A 167 31.48 -8.14 -30.91
C PHE A 167 32.38 -8.95 -29.97
N GLU A 168 33.03 -10.02 -30.47
CA GLU A 168 34.04 -10.74 -29.69
C GLU A 168 35.31 -9.92 -29.51
N THR A 169 35.70 -9.14 -30.51
CA THR A 169 36.82 -8.20 -30.43
C THR A 169 36.53 -7.07 -29.46
N LEU A 170 35.29 -6.58 -29.40
CA LEU A 170 34.85 -5.55 -28.46
C LEU A 170 34.76 -6.08 -27.02
N ARG A 171 34.32 -7.34 -26.84
CA ARG A 171 34.33 -8.04 -25.55
C ARG A 171 35.77 -8.28 -25.05
N ALA A 172 36.69 -8.67 -25.94
CA ALA A 172 38.11 -8.82 -25.64
C ALA A 172 38.79 -7.48 -25.31
N LEU A 173 38.33 -6.38 -25.93
CA LEU A 173 38.82 -5.01 -25.62
C LEU A 173 38.27 -4.48 -24.28
N MET A 174 37.03 -4.85 -23.92
CA MET A 174 36.42 -4.49 -22.64
C MET A 174 36.98 -5.32 -21.47
N SER A 175 37.35 -6.58 -21.70
CA SER A 175 38.04 -7.40 -20.69
C SER A 175 39.50 -7.03 -20.49
N SER A 176 40.11 -6.27 -21.42
CA SER A 176 41.51 -5.81 -21.32
C SER A 176 41.66 -4.37 -20.81
N ARG A 177 40.56 -3.72 -20.38
CA ARG A 177 40.57 -2.45 -19.65
C ARG A 177 39.72 -2.53 -18.37
N ARG A 178 40.13 -3.39 -17.45
CA ARG A 178 39.74 -3.28 -16.04
C ARG A 178 40.94 -2.73 -15.27
N ASP A 179 41.08 -1.41 -15.29
CA ASP A 179 41.94 -0.74 -14.31
C ASP A 179 41.09 -0.49 -13.06
N PRO A 180 41.37 -1.15 -11.92
CA PRO A 180 40.66 -0.90 -10.66
C PRO A 180 40.72 0.59 -10.23
N ASP A 181 41.78 1.30 -10.67
CA ASP A 181 41.95 2.73 -10.47
C ASP A 181 40.84 3.60 -11.10
N VAL A 182 40.20 3.17 -12.19
CA VAL A 182 39.16 3.98 -12.85
C VAL A 182 37.85 3.96 -12.06
N ALA A 183 37.50 2.80 -11.49
CA ALA A 183 36.32 2.68 -10.63
C ALA A 183 36.53 3.48 -9.34
N GLU A 184 37.71 3.41 -8.74
CA GLU A 184 38.07 4.17 -7.55
C GLU A 184 38.15 5.68 -7.80
N ALA A 185 38.69 6.10 -8.96
CA ALA A 185 38.70 7.51 -9.37
C ALA A 185 37.29 8.08 -9.60
N LEU A 186 36.37 7.28 -10.18
CA LEU A 186 34.97 7.67 -10.35
C LEU A 186 34.23 7.73 -9.01
N ALA A 187 34.49 6.80 -8.10
CA ALA A 187 33.94 6.81 -6.75
C ALA A 187 34.40 8.05 -5.97
N ARG A 188 35.71 8.38 -6.02
CA ARG A 188 36.26 9.57 -5.35
C ARG A 188 35.66 10.87 -5.89
N ARG A 189 35.54 10.99 -7.21
CA ARG A 189 34.93 12.17 -7.85
C ARG A 189 33.46 12.34 -7.47
N THR A 190 32.72 11.23 -7.40
CA THR A 190 31.31 11.28 -7.00
C THR A 190 31.14 11.60 -5.52
N ALA A 191 32.06 11.13 -4.67
CA ALA A 191 32.11 11.51 -3.25
C ALA A 191 32.45 13.00 -3.06
N GLU A 192 33.38 13.55 -3.85
CA GLU A 192 33.69 14.98 -3.86
C GLU A 192 32.49 15.83 -4.32
N ASP A 193 31.80 15.41 -5.39
CA ASP A 193 30.58 16.09 -5.88
C ASP A 193 29.44 16.04 -4.85
N ALA A 194 29.25 14.90 -4.17
CA ALA A 194 28.27 14.74 -3.11
C ALA A 194 28.60 15.57 -1.87
N ALA A 195 29.88 15.62 -1.49
CA ALA A 195 30.35 16.46 -0.37
C ALA A 195 30.15 17.95 -0.66
N GLY A 196 30.37 18.40 -1.90
CA GLY A 196 30.10 19.78 -2.33
C GLY A 196 28.60 20.13 -2.24
N ALA A 197 27.73 19.24 -2.73
CA ALA A 197 26.28 19.43 -2.66
C ALA A 197 25.75 19.44 -1.22
N LEU A 198 26.21 18.50 -0.38
CA LEU A 198 25.87 18.45 1.04
C LEU A 198 26.42 19.64 1.83
N GLY A 199 27.63 20.10 1.50
CA GLY A 199 28.23 21.31 2.07
C GLY A 199 27.42 22.56 1.75
N GLY A 200 26.93 22.69 0.51
CA GLY A 200 26.04 23.78 0.09
C GLY A 200 24.71 23.80 0.86
N LEU A 201 24.09 22.62 1.03
CA LEU A 201 22.84 22.49 1.81
C LEU A 201 23.08 22.81 3.29
N THR A 202 24.20 22.36 3.87
CA THR A 202 24.55 22.63 5.27
C THR A 202 24.87 24.10 5.51
N ALA A 203 25.55 24.75 4.56
CA ALA A 203 25.84 26.19 4.64
C ALA A 203 24.57 27.04 4.53
N ALA A 204 23.63 26.67 3.64
CA ALA A 204 22.34 27.33 3.52
C ALA A 204 21.51 27.22 4.82
N LEU A 205 21.46 26.02 5.42
CA LEU A 205 20.79 25.79 6.70
C LEU A 205 21.44 26.59 7.84
N ARG A 206 22.77 26.67 7.85
CA ARG A 206 23.51 27.44 8.87
C ARG A 206 23.29 28.94 8.75
N ALA A 207 23.22 29.47 7.53
CA ALA A 207 22.96 30.89 7.30
C ALA A 207 21.57 31.31 7.79
N GLU A 208 20.55 30.48 7.58
CA GLU A 208 19.20 30.74 8.12
C GLU A 208 19.14 30.57 9.63
N PHE A 209 19.91 29.63 10.19
CA PHE A 209 20.05 29.46 11.64
C PHE A 209 20.70 30.67 12.31
N ASP A 210 21.79 31.19 11.76
CA ASP A 210 22.52 32.35 12.31
C ASP A 210 21.73 33.67 12.15
N ALA A 211 20.81 33.74 11.18
CA ALA A 211 19.96 34.90 10.93
C ALA A 211 18.62 34.89 11.70
N ALA A 212 18.26 33.76 12.33
CA ALA A 212 17.03 33.63 13.09
C ALA A 212 17.19 34.24 14.49
N SER A 213 16.18 35.01 14.89
CA SER A 213 16.16 35.68 16.20
C SER A 213 15.49 34.85 17.30
N ASP A 214 14.57 33.96 16.94
CA ASP A 214 13.92 32.99 17.82
C ASP A 214 13.55 31.69 17.06
N LEU A 215 13.02 30.71 17.80
CA LEU A 215 12.72 29.37 17.28
C LEU A 215 11.54 29.36 16.28
N ASP A 216 10.60 30.28 16.40
CA ASP A 216 9.45 30.36 15.52
C ASP A 216 9.80 31.10 14.21
N ASP A 217 10.65 32.13 14.28
CA ASP A 217 11.30 32.79 13.15
C ASP A 217 12.16 31.80 12.34
N LEU A 218 12.91 30.93 13.03
CA LEU A 218 13.68 29.86 12.38
C LEU A 218 12.77 28.87 11.63
N LYS A 219 11.63 28.46 12.21
CA LYS A 219 10.68 27.56 11.55
C LYS A 219 10.09 28.19 10.30
N GLU A 220 9.70 29.47 10.37
CA GLU A 220 9.12 30.17 9.22
C GLU A 220 10.14 30.33 8.09
N ARG A 221 11.40 30.62 8.43
CA ARG A 221 12.52 30.69 7.48
C ARG A 221 12.84 29.34 6.85
N LEU A 222 12.90 28.27 7.64
CA LEU A 222 13.14 26.92 7.13
C LEU A 222 12.00 26.42 6.23
N THR A 223 10.76 26.82 6.52
CA THR A 223 9.59 26.45 5.69
C THR A 223 9.60 27.19 4.34
N ARG A 224 10.19 28.38 4.28
CA ARG A 224 10.38 29.17 3.06
C ARG A 224 11.60 28.73 2.25
N LEU A 225 12.53 28.01 2.86
CA LEU A 225 13.73 27.51 2.21
C LEU A 225 13.38 26.31 1.31
N GLU A 226 13.15 26.57 0.03
CA GLU A 226 13.00 25.53 -0.99
C GLU A 226 14.36 24.88 -1.29
N LEU A 227 14.71 23.86 -0.51
CA LEU A 227 15.85 22.99 -0.83
C LEU A 227 15.45 22.11 -2.02
N ASP A 228 16.17 22.20 -3.15
CA ASP A 228 15.90 21.37 -4.33
C ASP A 228 16.09 19.87 -3.98
N PRO A 229 14.99 19.10 -3.83
CA PRO A 229 15.08 17.70 -3.41
C PRO A 229 15.71 16.84 -4.50
N ARG A 230 15.74 17.33 -5.75
CA ARG A 230 16.23 16.59 -6.91
C ARG A 230 17.75 16.48 -6.91
N ALA A 231 18.47 17.50 -6.47
CA ALA A 231 19.93 17.47 -6.40
C ALA A 231 20.41 16.43 -5.39
N PHE A 232 19.79 16.38 -4.21
CA PHE A 232 20.08 15.38 -3.18
C PHE A 232 19.66 13.97 -3.61
N ALA A 233 18.45 13.81 -4.18
CA ALA A 233 17.99 12.52 -4.68
C ALA A 233 18.88 11.97 -5.82
N GLN A 234 19.36 12.81 -6.73
CA GLN A 234 20.27 12.41 -7.80
C GLN A 234 21.65 12.02 -7.27
N ALA A 235 22.18 12.73 -6.28
CA ALA A 235 23.45 12.38 -5.65
C ALA A 235 23.36 11.03 -4.91
N MET A 236 22.28 10.79 -4.15
CA MET A 236 22.02 9.52 -3.48
C MET A 236 21.82 8.37 -4.47
N ALA A 237 21.04 8.58 -5.54
CA ALA A 237 20.82 7.56 -6.56
C ALA A 237 22.11 7.15 -7.28
N ARG A 238 22.98 8.11 -7.61
CA ARG A 238 24.30 7.85 -8.21
C ARG A 238 25.24 7.15 -7.23
N GLY A 239 25.22 7.53 -5.95
CA GLY A 239 25.99 6.87 -4.90
C GLY A 239 25.62 5.40 -4.71
N ILE A 240 24.32 5.10 -4.60
CA ILE A 240 23.83 3.72 -4.45
C ILE A 240 24.20 2.86 -5.66
N ALA A 241 24.03 3.39 -6.89
CA ALA A 241 24.39 2.67 -8.11
C ALA A 241 25.90 2.39 -8.21
N LEU A 242 26.75 3.33 -7.78
CA LEU A 242 28.20 3.14 -7.74
C LEU A 242 28.63 2.16 -6.65
N SER A 243 27.99 2.16 -5.48
CA SER A 243 28.27 1.17 -4.43
C SER A 243 27.90 -0.25 -4.86
N ASP A 244 26.79 -0.44 -5.56
CA ASP A 244 26.42 -1.75 -6.14
C ASP A 244 27.43 -2.20 -7.20
N LEU A 245 27.85 -1.31 -8.10
CA LEU A 245 28.86 -1.62 -9.13
C LEU A 245 30.24 -1.90 -8.53
N ALA A 246 30.68 -1.12 -7.54
CA ALA A 246 31.95 -1.33 -6.85
C ALA A 246 31.93 -2.62 -6.02
N GLY A 247 30.81 -2.94 -5.35
CA GLY A 247 30.65 -4.19 -4.61
C GLY A 247 30.68 -5.41 -5.53
N ARG A 248 30.04 -5.34 -6.71
CA ARG A 248 30.12 -6.41 -7.73
C ARG A 248 31.52 -6.57 -8.30
N ALA A 249 32.25 -5.47 -8.49
CA ALA A 249 33.63 -5.54 -8.95
C ALA A 249 34.55 -6.18 -7.90
N ALA A 250 34.38 -5.85 -6.61
CA ALA A 250 35.14 -6.44 -5.51
C ALA A 250 34.86 -7.95 -5.35
N LEU A 251 33.59 -8.37 -5.46
CA LEU A 251 33.21 -9.80 -5.41
C LEU A 251 33.79 -10.59 -6.58
N LEU A 252 33.87 -9.98 -7.77
CA LEU A 252 34.49 -10.63 -8.92
C LEU A 252 36.02 -10.75 -8.75
N ASP A 253 36.67 -9.77 -8.13
CA ASP A 253 38.10 -9.83 -7.82
C ASP A 253 38.42 -10.88 -6.72
N GLU A 254 37.49 -11.08 -5.76
CA GLU A 254 37.58 -12.13 -4.74
C GLU A 254 37.38 -13.52 -5.34
N LEU A 255 36.39 -13.70 -6.22
CA LEU A 255 36.18 -14.95 -6.95
C LEU A 255 37.35 -15.31 -7.89
N GLU A 256 37.95 -14.31 -8.56
CA GLU A 256 39.14 -14.53 -9.39
C GLU A 256 40.39 -14.90 -8.55
N ARG A 257 40.48 -14.46 -7.28
CA ARG A 257 41.54 -14.88 -6.35
C ARG A 257 41.31 -16.28 -5.78
N ASP A 258 40.06 -16.66 -5.53
CA ASP A 258 39.71 -18.02 -5.10
C ASP A 258 39.91 -19.04 -6.25
N ASP A 259 39.55 -18.68 -7.50
CA ASP A 259 39.83 -19.50 -8.69
C ASP A 259 41.33 -19.64 -8.99
N ALA A 260 42.16 -18.69 -8.54
CA ALA A 260 43.63 -18.74 -8.65
C ALA A 260 44.29 -19.46 -7.45
N GLY A 261 43.51 -19.87 -6.43
CA GLY A 261 43.97 -20.43 -5.17
C GLY A 261 43.77 -21.95 -4.99
N GLU A 262 43.22 -22.65 -5.98
CA GLU A 262 43.11 -24.13 -5.97
C GLU A 262 44.13 -24.78 -6.91
N ASP A 263 45.33 -25.05 -6.39
CA ASP A 263 45.99 -26.37 -6.50
C ASP A 263 47.15 -26.47 -5.48
N PRO A 264 47.44 -27.66 -4.91
CA PRO A 264 48.34 -27.86 -3.76
C PRO A 264 49.84 -27.62 -4.02
#